data_AF-A0A377X864-F1
#
_entry.id   AF-A0A377X864-F1
#
_cell.length_a   1.000
_cell.length_b   1.000
_cell.length_c   1.000
_cell.angle_alpha   90.00
_cell.angle_beta   90.00
_cell.angle_gamma   90.00
#
_symmetry.space_group_name_H-M   'P 1'
#
loop_
_entity.id
_entity.type
_entity.pdbx_description
1 polymer ?
#
loop_
_entity_poly.entity_id
_entity_poly.type
_entity_poly.pdbx_seq_one_letter_code
_entity_poly.pdbx_strand_id
1 'polypeptide(L)' 'MTGRPLVLAPEAAREWMRQDVTGAEAAEIASIGAVPADDFTWHPVTRAVGNVKNQGPELLAPLSP' A
#
# COMPACT_ATOMS: atom_id res chain seq x y z
N MET A 1 13.97 3.41 9.82
CA MET A 1 13.09 2.23 9.67
C MET A 1 12.24 2.44 8.43
N THR A 2 12.48 1.71 7.35
CA THR A 2 11.60 1.70 6.18
C THR A 2 10.65 0.50 6.33
N GLY A 3 9.48 0.75 6.90
CA GLY A 3 8.37 -0.22 6.90
C GLY A 3 7.57 -0.09 5.60
N ARG A 4 7.01 -1.20 5.12
CA ARG A 4 6.01 -1.17 4.05
C ARG A 4 4.62 -0.86 4.63
N PRO A 5 3.71 -0.22 3.88
CA PRO A 5 2.33 -0.07 4.32
C PRO A 5 1.65 -1.45 4.46
N LEU A 6 0.68 -1.53 5.37
CA LEU A 6 -0.26 -2.64 5.41
C LEU A 6 -1.25 -2.46 4.26
N VAL A 7 -1.22 -3.38 3.30
CA VAL A 7 -2.19 -3.43 2.21
C VAL A 7 -3.11 -4.61 2.48
N LEU A 8 -4.43 -4.38 2.46
CA LEU A 8 -5.43 -5.41 2.71
C LEU A 8 -6.12 -5.83 1.42
N ALA A 9 -6.46 -7.12 1.31
CA ALA A 9 -7.38 -7.59 0.29
C ALA A 9 -8.75 -6.89 0.40
N PRO A 10 -9.52 -6.74 -0.71
CA PRO A 10 -10.78 -5.98 -0.69
C PRO A 10 -11.80 -6.46 0.35
N GLU A 11 -11.86 -7.75 0.64
CA GLU A 11 -12.75 -8.35 1.64
C GLU A 11 -12.31 -7.95 3.05
N ALA A 12 -11.01 -8.08 3.35
CA ALA A 12 -10.44 -7.69 4.64
C ALA A 12 -10.54 -6.18 4.88
N ALA A 13 -10.35 -5.36 3.83
CA ALA A 13 -10.53 -3.91 3.93
C ALA A 13 -11.97 -3.52 4.30
N ARG A 14 -12.96 -4.26 3.78
CA ARG A 14 -14.38 -4.04 4.13
C ARG A 14 -14.66 -4.37 5.59
N GLU A 15 -14.16 -5.50 6.09
CA GLU A 15 -14.29 -5.84 7.50
C GLU A 15 -13.56 -4.83 8.39
N TRP A 16 -12.36 -4.39 8.00
CA TRP A 16 -11.60 -3.39 8.75
C TRP A 16 -12.35 -2.06 8.96
N MET A 17 -13.16 -1.64 8.00
CA MET A 17 -13.89 -0.36 8.07
C MET A 17 -15.13 -0.37 8.96
N ARG A 18 -15.53 -1.55 9.45
CA ARG A 18 -16.71 -1.68 10.31
C ARG A 18 -16.50 -0.98 11.65
N GLN A 19 -17.51 -0.23 12.09
CA GLN A 19 -17.45 0.58 13.31
C GLN A 19 -17.52 -0.25 14.59
N ASP A 20 -18.04 -1.47 14.51
CA ASP A 20 -18.20 -2.41 15.63
C ASP A 20 -16.99 -3.34 15.81
N VAL A 21 -15.97 -3.24 14.95
CA VAL A 21 -14.75 -4.05 15.04
C VAL A 21 -13.91 -3.60 16.22
N THR A 22 -13.62 -4.56 17.09
CA THR A 22 -12.71 -4.38 18.22
C THR A 22 -11.26 -4.35 17.76
N GLY A 23 -10.36 -3.85 18.62
CA GLY A 23 -8.93 -3.85 18.30
C GLY A 23 -8.34 -5.26 18.10
N ALA A 24 -8.90 -6.29 18.75
CA ALA A 24 -8.48 -7.68 18.58
C ALA A 24 -8.88 -8.22 17.20
N GLU A 25 -10.13 -7.98 16.79
CA GLU A 25 -10.63 -8.35 15.46
C GLU A 25 -9.87 -7.59 14.35
N ALA A 26 -9.58 -6.29 14.55
CA ALA A 26 -8.75 -5.53 13.64
C ALA A 26 -7.36 -6.17 13.46
N ALA A 27 -6.70 -6.58 14.55
CA ALA A 27 -5.39 -7.24 14.47
C ALA A 27 -5.46 -8.57 13.70
N GLU A 28 -6.53 -9.35 13.88
CA GLU A 28 -6.78 -10.58 13.13
C GLU A 28 -7.01 -10.30 11.63
N ILE A 29 -7.84 -9.31 11.30
CA ILE A 29 -8.08 -8.84 9.93
C ILE A 29 -6.77 -8.40 9.27
N ALA A 30 -5.92 -7.65 9.98
CA ALA A 30 -4.62 -7.21 9.48
C ALA A 30 -3.66 -8.38 9.24
N SER A 31 -3.68 -9.40 10.11
CA SER A 31 -2.80 -10.57 9.99
C SER A 31 -3.20 -11.46 8.81
N ILE A 32 -4.50 -11.77 8.68
CA ILE A 32 -5.03 -12.71 7.69
C ILE A 32 -5.21 -12.03 6.32
N GLY A 33 -5.66 -10.78 6.33
CA GLY A 33 -6.04 -10.04 5.14
C GLY A 33 -4.90 -9.28 4.45
N ALA A 34 -3.68 -9.30 5.02
CA ALA A 34 -2.54 -8.60 4.44
C ALA A 34 -2.09 -9.22 3.12
N VAL A 35 -1.86 -8.37 2.12
CA VAL A 35 -1.30 -8.77 0.83
C VAL A 35 0.21 -9.05 0.98
N PRO A 36 0.71 -10.24 0.56
CA PRO A 36 2.13 -10.58 0.60
C PRO A 36 2.99 -9.61 -0.21
N ALA A 37 4.28 -9.47 0.16
CA ALA A 37 5.20 -8.58 -0.56
C ALA A 37 5.46 -9.05 -1.99
N ASP A 38 5.42 -10.37 -2.20
CA ASP A 38 5.71 -11.02 -3.47
C ASP A 38 4.62 -10.77 -4.52
N ASP A 39 3.41 -10.34 -4.11
CA ASP A 39 2.33 -9.94 -5.01
C ASP A 39 2.55 -8.54 -5.61
N PHE A 40 3.55 -7.78 -5.11
CA PHE A 40 3.86 -6.43 -5.59
C PHE A 40 5.05 -6.44 -6.57
N THR A 41 4.93 -5.64 -7.62
CA THR A 41 6.04 -5.32 -8.52
C THR A 41 6.56 -3.91 -8.26
N TRP A 42 7.88 -3.74 -8.34
CA TRP A 42 8.56 -2.47 -8.09
C TRP A 42 9.48 -2.12 -9.25
N HIS A 43 9.57 -0.84 -9.60
CA HIS A 43 10.51 -0.35 -10.58
C HIS A 43 10.99 1.07 -10.18
N PRO A 44 12.21 1.46 -10.58
CA PRO A 44 12.69 2.80 -10.29
C PRO A 44 11.90 3.85 -11.08
N VAL A 45 11.72 5.02 -10.48
CA VAL A 45 11.04 6.20 -11.07
C VAL A 45 11.96 7.43 -11.00
N THR A 46 11.61 8.48 -11.71
CA THR A 46 12.36 9.74 -11.71
C THR A 46 12.46 10.37 -10.32
N ARG A 47 13.60 11.00 -10.01
CA ARG A 47 13.80 11.77 -8.77
C ARG A 47 12.84 12.95 -8.65
N ALA A 48 12.22 13.38 -9.76
CA ALA A 48 11.22 14.44 -9.76
C ALA A 48 10.03 14.16 -8.83
N VAL A 49 9.75 12.88 -8.52
CA VAL A 49 8.69 12.47 -7.58
C VAL A 49 8.90 13.03 -6.16
N GLY A 50 10.14 13.35 -5.78
CA GLY A 50 10.45 13.91 -4.46
C GLY A 50 9.99 15.35 -4.25
N ASN A 51 9.63 16.07 -5.32
CA ASN A 51 9.07 17.41 -5.23
C ASN A 51 7.55 17.37 -5.41
N VAL A 52 6.82 17.65 -4.33
CA VAL A 52 5.34 17.61 -4.28
C VAL A 52 4.64 18.54 -5.26
N LYS A 53 5.34 19.52 -5.85
CA LYS A 53 4.78 20.39 -6.90
C LYS A 53 4.61 19.67 -8.24
N ASN A 54 5.30 18.55 -8.45
CA ASN A 54 5.15 17.72 -9.63
C ASN A 54 3.99 16.74 -9.39
N GLN A 55 3.03 16.67 -10.32
CA GLN A 55 1.84 15.83 -10.23
C GLN A 55 1.53 15.09 -11.54
N GLY A 56 2.47 15.08 -12.48
CA GLY A 56 2.29 14.46 -13.79
C GLY A 56 2.36 12.92 -13.74
N PRO A 57 1.73 12.23 -14.70
CA PRO A 57 1.72 10.76 -14.74
C PRO A 57 3.12 10.14 -14.95
N GLU A 58 4.05 10.91 -15.51
CA GLU A 58 5.45 10.49 -15.72
C GLU A 58 6.19 10.16 -14.40
N LEU A 59 5.68 10.63 -13.26
CA LEU A 59 6.26 10.34 -11.95
C LEU A 59 6.11 8.88 -11.54
N LEU A 60 5.14 8.17 -12.12
CA LEU A 60 4.91 6.73 -11.92
C LEU A 60 5.46 5.88 -13.07
N ALA A 61 5.99 6.51 -14.13
CA ALA A 61 6.55 5.76 -15.25
C ALA A 61 7.88 5.11 -14.86
N PRO A 62 8.16 3.88 -15.32
CA PRO A 62 9.49 3.28 -15.16
C PRO A 62 10.56 4.17 -15.77
N LEU A 63 11.68 4.34 -15.06
CA LEU A 63 12.87 4.88 -15.69
C LEU A 63 13.28 3.95 -16.83
N SER A 64 13.37 4.51 -18.04
CA SER A 64 14.02 3.80 -19.13
C SER A 64 15.47 3.48 -18.71
N PRO A 65 16.00 2.29 -19.06
CA PRO A 65 17.39 1.97 -18.82
C PRO A 65 18.35 2.95 -19.52
#